data_AF-A0A963WF51-F1
#
_entry.id   AF-A0A963WF51-F1
#
_cell.length_a   1.000
_cell.length_b   1.000
_cell.length_c   1.000
_cell.angle_alpha   90.00
_cell.angle_beta   90.00
_cell.angle_gamma   90.00
#
_symmetry.space_group_name_H-M   'P 1'
#
loop_
_entity.id
_entity.type
_entity.pdbx_description
1 polymer ?
#
loop_
_entity_poly.entity_id
_entity_poly.type
_entity_poly.pdbx_seq_one_letter_code
_entity_poly.pdbx_strand_id
1 'polypeptide(L)'
;VKTGEWETVNQATALWTRPRKDVTDEQYVQFYEQLAHDWQPPLAWTHNRVEGSTEYTQLLYLPSHAPMDMWDRDRKAGVKLYVKRVFVMDDAEQLLPRYLRFVKGVVDSADLPLNVSRELLQESRDVKTIREGNTRRVLALLEDLAKAPAGNQPAEDAEAKPDGDQAPADKYATFWREFGAVLKEGLGEDTGNRERLLKLVRYASTESDTPTVGLADYKARMKEGQKAIYYINADTLAAAKNSPQLEI
;
A
#
# COMPACT_ATOMS: atom_id res chain seq x y z
N VAL A 1 -50.40 -0.97 -13.65
CA VAL A 1 -49.89 -0.85 -12.26
C VAL A 1 -48.41 -1.14 -12.32
N LYS A 2 -47.55 -0.13 -12.06
CA LYS A 2 -46.12 -0.40 -11.87
C LYS A 2 -46.04 -1.26 -10.61
N THR A 3 -45.69 -2.53 -10.75
CA THR A 3 -45.46 -3.43 -9.63
C THR A 3 -44.37 -2.80 -8.77
N GLY A 4 -44.71 -2.52 -7.51
CA GLY A 4 -43.80 -1.92 -6.52
C GLY A 4 -42.76 -2.94 -6.05
N GLU A 5 -42.03 -3.52 -7.00
CA GLU A 5 -40.93 -4.42 -6.69
C GLU A 5 -39.76 -3.56 -6.20
N TRP A 6 -39.38 -3.79 -4.95
CA TRP A 6 -38.20 -3.21 -4.34
C TRP A 6 -36.98 -3.73 -5.09
N GLU A 7 -36.34 -2.86 -5.86
CA GLU A 7 -35.05 -3.17 -6.48
C GLU A 7 -33.97 -3.16 -5.39
N THR A 8 -33.22 -4.26 -5.29
CA THR A 8 -32.12 -4.34 -4.33
C THR A 8 -30.96 -3.49 -4.83
N VAL A 9 -30.89 -2.24 -4.37
CA VAL A 9 -29.88 -1.25 -4.79
C VAL A 9 -28.45 -1.68 -4.46
N ASN A 10 -28.28 -2.52 -3.44
CA ASN A 10 -27.00 -3.12 -3.09
C ASN A 10 -27.10 -4.64 -3.17
N GLN A 11 -26.60 -5.23 -4.26
CA GLN A 11 -25.99 -6.55 -4.18
C GLN A 11 -24.71 -6.40 -3.34
N ALA A 12 -24.87 -6.29 -2.02
CA ALA A 12 -23.78 -6.27 -1.04
C ALA A 12 -23.11 -7.65 -1.01
N THR A 13 -22.53 -8.02 -2.14
CA THR A 13 -21.75 -9.21 -2.29
C THR A 13 -20.40 -8.81 -1.73
N ALA A 14 -19.98 -9.46 -0.66
CA ALA A 14 -18.65 -9.33 -0.12
C ALA A 14 -17.64 -9.55 -1.26
N LEU A 15 -17.15 -8.45 -1.86
CA LEU A 15 -16.45 -8.50 -3.15
C LEU A 15 -15.19 -9.38 -3.07
N TRP A 16 -14.54 -9.36 -1.91
CA TRP A 16 -13.40 -10.21 -1.56
C TRP A 16 -13.73 -11.71 -1.53
N THR A 17 -15.01 -12.12 -1.51
CA THR A 17 -15.39 -13.55 -1.53
C THR A 17 -15.55 -14.10 -2.95
N ARG A 18 -15.59 -13.22 -3.96
CA ARG A 18 -15.73 -13.61 -5.36
C ARG A 18 -14.37 -14.02 -5.94
N PRO A 19 -14.32 -15.00 -6.87
CA PRO A 19 -13.09 -15.29 -7.59
C PRO A 19 -12.57 -14.06 -8.33
N ARG A 20 -11.25 -13.82 -8.30
CA ARG A 20 -10.63 -12.61 -8.85
C ARG A 20 -10.95 -12.37 -10.31
N LYS A 21 -10.97 -13.43 -11.12
CA LYS A 21 -11.32 -13.42 -12.54
C LYS A 21 -12.75 -12.97 -12.84
N ASP A 22 -13.62 -13.02 -11.85
CA ASP A 22 -15.03 -12.66 -11.99
C ASP A 22 -15.29 -11.24 -11.46
N VAL A 23 -14.27 -10.50 -11.02
CA VAL A 23 -14.37 -9.14 -10.46
C VAL A 23 -13.64 -8.16 -11.37
N THR A 24 -14.37 -7.18 -11.91
CA THR A 24 -13.76 -6.18 -12.81
C THR A 24 -13.02 -5.09 -12.03
N ASP A 25 -12.14 -4.36 -12.71
CA ASP A 25 -11.41 -3.23 -12.14
C ASP A 25 -12.36 -2.15 -11.60
N GLU A 26 -13.45 -1.86 -12.31
CA GLU A 26 -14.49 -0.91 -11.88
C GLU A 26 -15.12 -1.35 -10.55
N GLN A 27 -15.35 -2.65 -10.37
CA GLN A 27 -15.89 -3.17 -9.12
C GLN A 27 -14.89 -3.03 -7.97
N TYR A 28 -13.59 -3.25 -8.22
CA TYR A 28 -12.55 -2.98 -7.22
C TYR A 28 -12.47 -1.50 -6.84
N VAL A 29 -12.55 -0.60 -7.82
CA VAL A 29 -12.51 0.86 -7.59
C VAL A 29 -13.74 1.30 -6.82
N GLN A 30 -14.95 0.92 -7.24
CA GLN A 30 -16.19 1.25 -6.53
C GLN A 30 -16.20 0.72 -5.09
N PHE A 31 -15.68 -0.50 -4.88
CA PHE A 31 -15.55 -1.04 -3.54
C PHE A 31 -14.56 -0.24 -2.68
N TYR A 32 -13.43 0.19 -3.25
CA TYR A 32 -12.50 1.08 -2.56
C TYR A 32 -13.16 2.40 -2.16
N GLU A 33 -13.88 3.05 -3.07
CA GLU A 33 -14.51 4.35 -2.81
C GLU A 33 -15.49 4.27 -1.63
N GLN A 34 -16.31 3.21 -1.60
CA GLN A 34 -17.24 2.93 -0.50
C GLN A 34 -16.51 2.58 0.81
N LEU A 35 -15.44 1.79 0.72
CA LEU A 35 -14.68 1.31 1.87
C LEU A 35 -13.89 2.42 2.56
N ALA A 36 -13.20 3.24 1.77
CA ALA A 36 -12.27 4.27 2.23
C ALA A 36 -12.92 5.64 2.42
N HIS A 37 -14.17 5.82 1.96
CA HIS A 37 -14.85 7.12 1.87
C HIS A 37 -14.02 8.14 1.08
N ASP A 38 -13.41 7.67 0.00
CA ASP A 38 -12.51 8.42 -0.87
C ASP A 38 -13.06 8.37 -2.30
N TRP A 39 -13.23 9.52 -2.93
CA TRP A 39 -13.79 9.64 -4.29
C TRP A 39 -12.71 9.46 -5.37
N GLN A 40 -11.44 9.44 -4.99
CA GLN A 40 -10.35 9.23 -5.92
C GLN A 40 -10.02 7.73 -5.99
N PRO A 41 -9.70 7.21 -7.18
CA PRO A 41 -9.36 5.80 -7.30
C PRO A 41 -8.06 5.46 -6.54
N PRO A 42 -7.91 4.20 -6.09
CA PRO A 42 -6.66 3.74 -5.49
C PRO A 42 -5.53 3.65 -6.53
N LEU A 43 -4.28 3.74 -6.11
CA LEU A 43 -3.13 3.53 -7.00
C LEU A 43 -3.07 2.10 -7.51
N ALA A 44 -3.30 1.16 -6.59
CA ALA A 44 -3.27 -0.27 -6.84
C ALA A 44 -3.96 -1.03 -5.71
N TRP A 45 -4.21 -2.31 -5.95
CA TRP A 45 -4.74 -3.23 -4.95
C TRP A 45 -4.12 -4.62 -5.11
N THR A 46 -4.28 -5.42 -4.06
CA THR A 46 -3.96 -6.84 -4.06
C THR A 46 -5.15 -7.59 -3.49
N HIS A 47 -5.57 -8.65 -4.17
CA HIS A 47 -6.63 -9.56 -3.72
C HIS A 47 -6.02 -10.96 -3.69
N ASN A 48 -5.99 -11.60 -2.52
CA ASN A 48 -5.51 -12.98 -2.39
C ASN A 48 -6.28 -13.75 -1.32
N ARG A 49 -6.46 -15.04 -1.59
CA ARG A 49 -6.79 -16.04 -0.58
C ARG A 49 -5.51 -16.75 -0.13
N VAL A 50 -5.35 -16.91 1.17
CA VAL A 50 -4.27 -17.66 1.81
C VAL A 50 -4.89 -18.89 2.46
N GLU A 51 -4.25 -20.04 2.24
CA GLU A 51 -4.65 -21.34 2.77
C GLU A 51 -3.42 -22.00 3.42
N GLY A 52 -3.62 -22.90 4.39
CA GLY A 52 -2.54 -23.64 5.04
C GLY A 52 -2.58 -23.49 6.55
N SER A 53 -1.49 -22.97 7.15
CA SER A 53 -1.39 -22.79 8.60
C SER A 53 -2.34 -21.73 9.15
N THR A 54 -2.68 -20.75 8.33
CA THR A 54 -3.79 -19.83 8.55
C THR A 54 -4.59 -19.69 7.25
N GLU A 55 -5.91 -19.59 7.35
CA GLU A 55 -6.84 -19.38 6.26
C GLU A 55 -7.51 -18.01 6.40
N TYR A 56 -7.30 -17.19 5.38
CA TYR A 56 -7.93 -15.88 5.28
C TYR A 56 -7.91 -15.36 3.84
N THR A 57 -8.87 -14.49 3.54
CA THR A 57 -8.86 -13.69 2.31
C THR A 57 -8.53 -12.26 2.65
N GLN A 58 -7.69 -11.63 1.84
CA GLN A 58 -7.36 -10.22 1.96
C GLN A 58 -7.63 -9.51 0.64
N LEU A 59 -8.18 -8.31 0.75
CA LEU A 59 -8.25 -7.34 -0.32
C LEU A 59 -7.75 -5.99 0.23
N LEU A 60 -6.53 -5.63 -0.16
CA LEU A 60 -5.81 -4.48 0.34
C LEU A 60 -5.55 -3.48 -0.80
N TYR A 61 -5.69 -2.20 -0.48
CA TYR A 61 -5.58 -1.08 -1.40
C TYR A 61 -4.48 -0.12 -0.95
N LEU A 62 -3.82 0.47 -1.95
CA LEU A 62 -2.95 1.64 -1.80
C LEU A 62 -3.74 2.88 -2.22
N PRO A 63 -4.10 3.78 -1.29
CA PRO A 63 -4.73 5.04 -1.63
C PRO A 63 -3.87 5.89 -2.58
N SER A 64 -4.50 6.79 -3.33
CA SER A 64 -3.78 7.74 -4.20
C SER A 64 -3.29 8.99 -3.50
N HIS A 65 -3.83 9.29 -2.32
CA HIS A 65 -3.48 10.47 -1.54
C HIS A 65 -3.43 10.16 -0.05
N ALA A 66 -2.54 10.84 0.66
CA ALA A 66 -2.44 10.73 2.09
C ALA A 66 -3.66 11.37 2.79
N PRO A 67 -4.38 10.67 3.69
CA PRO A 67 -5.37 11.35 4.52
C PRO A 67 -4.71 12.38 5.43
N MET A 68 -5.37 13.53 5.63
CA MET A 68 -4.85 14.70 6.38
C MET A 68 -4.33 14.36 7.79
N ASP A 69 -4.97 13.39 8.43
CA ASP A 69 -4.75 12.91 9.78
C ASP A 69 -3.83 11.68 9.85
N MET A 70 -3.06 11.36 8.79
CA MET A 70 -2.07 10.27 8.80
C MET A 70 -0.94 10.45 9.83
N TRP A 71 -0.64 11.71 10.15
CA TRP A 71 0.43 12.10 11.07
C TRP A 71 -0.05 12.25 12.51
N ASP A 72 -1.35 12.08 12.76
CA ASP A 72 -1.88 12.03 14.11
C ASP A 72 -1.51 10.69 14.75
N ARG A 73 -0.86 10.76 15.91
CA ARG A 73 -0.40 9.59 16.66
C ARG A 73 -1.55 8.77 17.21
N ASP A 74 -2.64 9.43 17.59
CA ASP A 74 -3.73 8.80 18.35
C ASP A 74 -4.85 8.32 17.42
N ARG A 75 -4.69 8.51 16.10
CA ARG A 75 -5.64 8.07 15.09
C ARG A 75 -5.64 6.55 14.95
N LYS A 76 -6.85 5.98 14.97
CA LYS A 76 -7.09 4.58 14.58
C LYS A 76 -6.90 4.41 13.09
N ALA A 77 -6.00 3.51 12.72
CA ALA A 77 -5.76 3.11 11.34
C ALA A 77 -5.90 1.58 11.25
N GLY A 78 -5.92 1.06 10.03
CA GLY A 78 -5.96 -0.37 9.79
C GLY A 78 -6.99 -0.75 8.75
N VAL A 79 -7.30 -2.04 8.73
CA VAL A 79 -8.20 -2.67 7.77
C VAL A 79 -9.44 -3.16 8.48
N LYS A 80 -10.55 -3.32 7.75
CA LYS A 80 -11.75 -3.93 8.33
C LYS A 80 -11.50 -5.42 8.52
N LEU A 81 -11.75 -5.90 9.73
CA LEU A 81 -11.65 -7.32 10.06
C LEU A 81 -13.03 -7.97 9.96
N TYR A 82 -13.09 -9.02 9.16
CA TYR A 82 -14.19 -9.96 9.08
C TYR A 82 -13.71 -11.32 9.59
N VAL A 83 -14.65 -12.07 10.17
CA VAL A 83 -14.44 -13.46 10.55
C VAL A 83 -15.59 -14.27 9.98
N LYS A 84 -15.27 -15.23 9.11
CA LYS A 84 -16.27 -16.05 8.39
C LYS A 84 -17.34 -15.17 7.73
N ARG A 85 -16.91 -14.09 7.07
CA ARG A 85 -17.75 -13.08 6.40
C ARG A 85 -18.62 -12.24 7.33
N VAL A 86 -18.49 -12.39 8.64
CA VAL A 86 -19.18 -11.54 9.63
C VAL A 86 -18.25 -10.38 9.98
N PHE A 87 -18.76 -9.15 9.87
CA PHE A 87 -18.01 -7.97 10.28
C PHE A 87 -17.72 -8.03 11.79
N VAL A 88 -16.47 -7.84 12.17
CA VAL A 88 -16.04 -7.85 13.58
C VAL A 88 -15.68 -6.45 14.05
N MET A 89 -14.76 -5.79 13.36
CA MET A 89 -14.33 -4.44 13.73
C MET A 89 -13.73 -3.65 12.58
N ASP A 90 -13.79 -2.33 12.72
CA ASP A 90 -13.05 -1.38 11.89
C ASP A 90 -11.67 -1.10 12.47
N ASP A 91 -10.75 -0.58 11.64
CA ASP A 91 -9.39 -0.17 12.03
C ASP A 91 -8.64 -1.23 12.85
N ALA A 92 -8.54 -2.46 12.33
CA ALA A 92 -7.74 -3.52 12.93
C ALA A 92 -6.24 -3.29 12.65
N GLU A 93 -5.64 -2.33 13.36
CA GLU A 93 -4.23 -1.93 13.23
C GLU A 93 -3.26 -3.10 13.44
N GLN A 94 -3.64 -4.11 14.24
CA GLN A 94 -2.81 -5.29 14.52
C GLN A 94 -2.54 -6.15 13.28
N LEU A 95 -3.31 -5.98 12.19
CA LEU A 95 -3.16 -6.76 10.95
C LEU A 95 -2.15 -6.18 9.98
N LEU A 96 -1.55 -5.03 10.31
CA LEU A 96 -0.49 -4.39 9.54
C LEU A 96 0.58 -3.78 10.46
N PRO A 97 1.80 -3.53 9.98
CA PRO A 97 2.77 -2.74 10.71
C PRO A 97 2.48 -1.25 10.57
N ARG A 98 2.94 -0.45 11.54
CA ARG A 98 2.63 0.97 11.64
C ARG A 98 3.15 1.78 10.45
N TYR A 99 4.30 1.39 9.88
CA TYR A 99 4.83 1.96 8.65
C TYR A 99 4.01 1.64 7.38
N LEU A 100 2.96 0.82 7.48
CA LEU A 100 1.98 0.53 6.42
C LEU A 100 0.55 1.02 6.79
N ARG A 101 0.42 1.90 7.77
CA ARG A 101 -0.88 2.43 8.26
C ARG A 101 -1.74 3.13 7.22
N PHE A 102 -1.18 3.49 6.07
CA PHE A 102 -1.90 4.09 4.95
C PHE A 102 -2.77 3.08 4.17
N VAL A 103 -2.48 1.78 4.28
CA VAL A 103 -3.22 0.74 3.55
C VAL A 103 -4.67 0.70 4.04
N LYS A 104 -5.59 0.62 3.07
CA LYS A 104 -7.02 0.39 3.31
C LYS A 104 -7.39 -1.00 2.82
N GLY A 105 -8.45 -1.60 3.36
CA GLY A 105 -8.82 -2.93 2.89
C GLY A 105 -9.69 -3.70 3.86
N VAL A 106 -9.87 -4.97 3.50
CA VAL A 106 -10.57 -5.97 4.29
C VAL A 106 -9.68 -7.20 4.46
N VAL A 107 -9.78 -7.82 5.63
CA VAL A 107 -9.21 -9.14 5.92
C VAL A 107 -10.34 -9.98 6.49
N ASP A 108 -10.64 -11.10 5.84
CA ASP A 108 -11.67 -12.06 6.26
C ASP A 108 -11.00 -13.37 6.66
N SER A 109 -10.91 -13.61 7.98
CA SER A 109 -10.27 -14.79 8.52
C SER A 109 -11.27 -15.93 8.76
N ALA A 110 -10.89 -17.15 8.42
CA ALA A 110 -11.65 -18.34 8.77
C ALA A 110 -11.31 -18.88 10.17
N ASP A 111 -10.11 -18.55 10.67
CA ASP A 111 -9.53 -19.16 11.89
C ASP A 111 -9.77 -18.35 13.16
N LEU A 112 -9.88 -17.02 13.03
CA LEU A 112 -10.11 -16.18 14.20
C LEU A 112 -11.51 -16.44 14.80
N PRO A 113 -11.67 -16.35 16.13
CA PRO A 113 -12.98 -16.50 16.76
C PRO A 113 -13.84 -15.24 16.57
N LEU A 114 -15.17 -15.40 16.45
CA LEU A 114 -16.09 -14.28 16.22
C LEU A 114 -16.11 -13.25 17.37
N ASN A 115 -15.85 -13.68 18.61
CA ASN A 115 -15.84 -12.85 19.81
C ASN A 115 -14.46 -12.20 20.08
N VAL A 116 -13.65 -11.99 19.04
CA VAL A 116 -12.30 -11.43 19.19
C VAL A 116 -12.36 -9.93 19.51
N SER A 117 -11.67 -9.54 20.60
CA SER A 117 -11.50 -8.15 21.02
C SER A 117 -10.15 -7.59 20.54
N ARG A 118 -9.94 -6.27 20.64
CA ARG A 118 -8.64 -5.65 20.30
C ARG A 118 -7.48 -6.20 21.13
N GLU A 119 -7.73 -6.45 22.41
CA GLU A 119 -6.76 -7.06 23.33
C GLU A 119 -6.40 -8.49 22.88
N LEU A 120 -7.42 -9.30 22.56
CA LEU A 120 -7.20 -10.65 22.03
C LEU A 120 -6.45 -10.65 20.69
N LEU A 121 -6.67 -9.65 19.83
CA LEU A 121 -5.92 -9.53 18.57
C LEU A 121 -4.43 -9.28 18.82
N GLN A 122 -4.08 -8.46 19.82
CA GLN A 122 -2.68 -8.11 20.12
C GLN A 122 -1.85 -9.33 20.56
N GLU A 123 -2.47 -10.25 21.31
CA GLU A 123 -1.79 -11.46 21.82
C GLU A 123 -1.87 -12.64 20.85
N SER A 124 -2.69 -12.55 19.80
CA SER A 124 -2.94 -13.68 18.89
C SER A 124 -1.77 -14.00 17.97
N ARG A 125 -1.33 -15.25 18.00
CA ARG A 125 -0.33 -15.79 17.08
C ARG A 125 -0.81 -15.80 15.63
N ASP A 126 -2.10 -16.04 15.41
CA ASP A 126 -2.70 -16.06 14.07
C ASP A 126 -2.71 -14.65 13.49
N VAL A 127 -3.05 -13.64 14.31
CA VAL A 127 -2.98 -12.23 13.91
C VAL A 127 -1.56 -11.83 13.52
N LYS A 128 -0.55 -12.26 14.29
CA LYS A 128 0.86 -12.02 13.91
C LYS A 128 1.19 -12.63 12.56
N THR A 129 0.76 -13.86 12.30
CA THR A 129 1.00 -14.57 11.02
C THR A 129 0.29 -13.86 9.86
N ILE A 130 -0.97 -13.46 10.05
CA ILE A 130 -1.75 -12.70 9.07
C ILE A 130 -1.08 -11.34 8.79
N ARG A 131 -0.62 -10.64 9.83
CA ARG A 131 0.12 -9.37 9.72
C ARG A 131 1.37 -9.51 8.86
N GLU A 132 2.17 -10.54 9.10
CA GLU A 132 3.35 -10.82 8.29
C GLU A 132 2.99 -11.12 6.83
N GLY A 133 1.93 -11.90 6.59
CA GLY A 133 1.43 -12.20 5.24
C GLY A 133 0.96 -10.94 4.51
N ASN A 134 0.16 -10.09 5.17
CA ASN A 134 -0.30 -8.81 4.64
C ASN A 134 0.87 -7.88 4.32
N THR A 135 1.83 -7.78 5.23
CA THR A 135 3.07 -6.99 5.03
C THR A 135 3.80 -7.43 3.78
N ARG A 136 3.99 -8.74 3.59
CA ARG A 136 4.67 -9.27 2.40
C ARG A 136 3.93 -8.92 1.11
N ARG A 137 2.59 -8.98 1.11
CA ARG A 137 1.75 -8.64 -0.05
C ARG A 137 1.79 -7.17 -0.39
N VAL A 138 1.70 -6.29 0.60
CA VAL A 138 1.81 -4.84 0.39
C VAL A 138 3.19 -4.46 -0.14
N LEU A 139 4.27 -4.99 0.46
CA LEU A 139 5.62 -4.72 -0.04
C LEU A 139 5.84 -5.26 -1.46
N ALA A 140 5.26 -6.41 -1.81
CA ALA A 140 5.34 -6.93 -3.18
C ALA A 140 4.60 -6.02 -4.17
N LEU A 141 3.40 -5.54 -3.80
CA LEU A 141 2.65 -4.59 -4.60
C LEU A 141 3.43 -3.28 -4.83
N LEU A 142 4.12 -2.78 -3.80
CA LEU A 142 5.00 -1.61 -3.92
C LEU A 142 6.22 -1.89 -4.80
N GLU A 143 6.83 -3.07 -4.71
CA GLU A 143 7.93 -3.49 -5.57
C GLU A 143 7.51 -3.59 -7.03
N ASP A 144 6.29 -4.05 -7.30
CA ASP A 144 5.75 -4.13 -8.66
C ASP A 144 5.44 -2.74 -9.21
N LEU A 145 4.83 -1.85 -8.41
CA LEU A 145 4.66 -0.44 -8.78
C LEU A 145 6.01 0.24 -9.06
N ALA A 146 7.03 -0.04 -8.26
CA ALA A 146 8.36 0.54 -8.42
C ALA A 146 9.11 0.08 -9.68
N LYS A 147 8.79 -1.11 -10.21
CA LYS A 147 9.38 -1.66 -11.44
C LYS A 147 8.57 -1.31 -12.68
N ALA A 148 7.27 -1.06 -12.51
CA ALA A 148 6.42 -0.63 -13.60
C ALA A 148 7.02 0.66 -14.20
N PRO A 149 7.41 0.67 -15.49
CA PRO A 149 7.72 1.94 -16.15
C PRO A 149 6.48 2.83 -16.05
N ALA A 150 6.66 4.15 -16.05
CA ALA A 150 5.58 5.11 -16.20
C ALA A 150 4.76 4.76 -17.46
N GLY A 151 3.69 3.96 -17.30
CA GLY A 151 2.89 3.41 -18.39
C GLY A 151 2.58 1.92 -18.42
N ASN A 152 3.22 1.02 -17.66
CA ASN A 152 2.86 -0.41 -17.72
C ASN A 152 2.35 -0.96 -16.38
N GLN A 153 1.02 -1.08 -16.25
CA GLN A 153 0.42 -2.07 -15.36
C GLN A 153 0.86 -3.48 -15.77
N PRO A 154 0.91 -4.46 -14.84
CA PRO A 154 0.69 -5.85 -15.20
C PRO A 154 -0.71 -5.95 -15.81
N ALA A 155 -0.76 -5.87 -17.12
CA ALA A 155 -1.91 -6.26 -17.92
C ALA A 155 -1.96 -7.79 -17.88
N GLU A 156 -2.79 -8.36 -17.01
CA GLU A 156 -3.50 -9.56 -17.46
C GLU A 156 -4.81 -9.18 -18.15
N ASP A 157 -5.45 -8.03 -17.86
CA ASP A 157 -6.71 -7.63 -18.53
C ASP A 157 -6.96 -6.10 -18.60
N ALA A 158 -5.96 -5.29 -18.98
CA ALA A 158 -6.16 -3.84 -19.12
C ALA A 158 -6.68 -3.47 -20.54
N GLU A 159 -7.99 -3.40 -20.71
CA GLU A 159 -8.61 -2.69 -21.84
C GLU A 159 -8.33 -1.18 -21.73
N ALA A 160 -7.88 -0.58 -22.84
CA ALA A 160 -7.54 0.83 -22.91
C ALA A 160 -8.78 1.71 -22.64
N LYS A 161 -8.73 2.54 -21.60
CA LYS A 161 -9.77 3.57 -21.38
C LYS A 161 -9.68 4.63 -22.49
N PRO A 162 -10.79 4.94 -23.20
CA PRO A 162 -10.86 6.11 -24.07
C PRO A 162 -11.27 7.29 -23.18
N ASP A 163 -10.33 8.20 -22.91
CA ASP A 163 -10.58 9.65 -22.82
C ASP A 163 -9.31 10.40 -22.36
N GLY A 164 -8.66 11.08 -23.32
CA GLY A 164 -7.99 12.38 -23.18
C GLY A 164 -6.80 12.56 -22.21
N ASP A 165 -5.58 12.55 -22.75
CA ASP A 165 -4.48 13.47 -22.39
C ASP A 165 -4.02 13.58 -20.91
N GLN A 166 -3.83 12.45 -20.24
CA GLN A 166 -2.83 12.37 -19.18
C GLN A 166 -1.86 11.24 -19.49
N ALA A 167 -0.57 11.57 -19.71
CA ALA A 167 0.48 10.56 -19.67
C ALA A 167 0.28 9.73 -18.40
N PRO A 168 0.34 8.38 -18.45
CA PRO A 168 0.10 7.54 -17.29
C PRO A 168 1.03 8.01 -16.17
N ALA A 169 0.46 8.67 -15.17
CA ALA A 169 1.21 9.22 -14.06
C ALA A 169 1.96 8.06 -13.40
N ASP A 170 3.25 8.25 -13.15
CA ASP A 170 4.06 7.28 -12.43
C ASP A 170 3.40 7.05 -11.05
N LYS A 171 2.71 5.90 -10.94
CA LYS A 171 1.97 5.51 -9.74
C LYS A 171 2.91 5.38 -8.54
N TYR A 172 4.17 4.98 -8.78
CA TYR A 172 5.15 4.86 -7.72
C TYR A 172 5.67 6.22 -7.27
N ALA A 173 5.92 7.15 -8.20
CA ALA A 173 6.26 8.53 -7.85
C ALA A 173 5.13 9.20 -7.04
N THR A 174 3.88 8.94 -7.41
CA THR A 174 2.70 9.40 -6.65
C THR A 174 2.67 8.78 -5.26
N PHE A 175 2.78 7.45 -5.16
CA PHE A 175 2.89 6.76 -3.87
C PHE A 175 4.02 7.35 -3.00
N TRP A 176 5.20 7.54 -3.57
CA TRP A 176 6.37 8.01 -2.84
C TRP A 176 6.18 9.43 -2.31
N ARG A 177 5.56 10.32 -3.09
CA ARG A 177 5.23 11.69 -2.67
C ARG A 177 4.30 11.68 -1.45
N GLU A 178 3.27 10.86 -1.48
CA GLU A 178 2.23 10.84 -0.45
C GLU A 178 2.65 10.07 0.81
N PHE A 179 3.32 8.92 0.64
CA PHE A 179 3.53 7.94 1.71
C PHE A 179 5.01 7.63 1.98
N GLY A 180 5.95 8.17 1.20
CA GLY A 180 7.37 7.83 1.31
C GLY A 180 7.98 8.15 2.68
N ALA A 181 7.53 9.21 3.34
CA ALA A 181 7.93 9.53 4.71
C ALA A 181 7.48 8.47 5.72
N VAL A 182 6.25 7.96 5.59
CA VAL A 182 5.73 6.86 6.43
C VAL A 182 6.47 5.55 6.14
N LEU A 183 6.70 5.23 4.86
CA LEU A 183 7.38 3.99 4.49
C LEU A 183 8.80 3.93 5.05
N LYS A 184 9.50 5.08 5.15
CA LYS A 184 10.85 5.16 5.73
C LYS A 184 10.90 4.75 7.21
N GLU A 185 9.82 4.90 7.97
CA GLU A 185 9.74 4.43 9.37
C GLU A 185 10.03 2.92 9.46
N GLY A 186 9.59 2.16 8.45
CA GLY A 186 9.82 0.72 8.36
C GLY A 186 11.29 0.31 8.36
N LEU A 187 12.22 1.19 7.94
CA LEU A 187 13.65 0.90 7.96
C LEU A 187 14.19 0.71 9.38
N GLY A 188 13.57 1.36 10.38
CA GLY A 188 13.89 1.20 11.79
C GLY A 188 12.98 0.22 12.52
N GLU A 189 11.71 0.12 12.11
CA GLU A 189 10.71 -0.73 12.78
C GLU A 189 10.75 -2.21 12.35
N ASP A 190 11.02 -2.50 11.08
CA ASP A 190 10.96 -3.85 10.50
C ASP A 190 12.31 -4.29 9.93
N THR A 191 13.15 -4.77 10.83
CA THR A 191 14.47 -5.33 10.49
C THR A 191 14.38 -6.54 9.55
N GLY A 192 13.30 -7.32 9.61
CA GLY A 192 13.08 -8.50 8.78
C GLY A 192 12.81 -8.17 7.32
N ASN A 193 12.17 -7.03 7.04
CA ASN A 193 11.92 -6.54 5.68
C ASN A 193 12.84 -5.40 5.23
N ARG A 194 13.84 -5.01 6.04
CA ARG A 194 14.72 -3.85 5.79
C ARG A 194 15.34 -3.85 4.39
N GLU A 195 15.81 -4.98 3.89
CA GLU A 195 16.41 -5.07 2.55
C GLU A 195 15.41 -4.79 1.41
N ARG A 196 14.15 -5.20 1.58
CA ARG A 196 13.07 -4.90 0.63
C ARG A 196 12.70 -3.42 0.68
N LEU A 197 12.56 -2.89 1.89
CA LEU A 197 12.28 -1.46 2.11
C LEU A 197 13.38 -0.56 1.52
N LEU A 198 14.65 -0.93 1.64
CA LEU A 198 15.78 -0.20 1.04
C LEU A 198 15.72 -0.13 -0.50
N LYS A 199 15.03 -1.07 -1.17
CA LYS A 199 14.81 -1.02 -2.63
C LYS A 199 13.67 -0.08 -3.01
N LEU A 200 12.77 0.22 -2.07
CA LEU A 200 11.60 1.07 -2.28
C LEU A 200 11.90 2.54 -2.00
N VAL A 201 12.87 2.85 -1.14
CA VAL A 201 13.19 4.26 -0.88
C VAL A 201 13.66 5.02 -2.11
N ARG A 202 13.28 6.29 -2.21
CA ARG A 202 13.74 7.23 -3.23
C ARG A 202 14.32 8.49 -2.60
N TYR A 203 15.35 9.04 -3.23
CA TYR A 203 16.09 10.20 -2.75
C TYR A 203 16.25 11.23 -3.86
N ALA A 204 16.34 12.50 -3.45
CA ALA A 204 16.96 13.51 -4.28
C ALA A 204 18.47 13.26 -4.29
N SER A 205 19.17 13.69 -5.33
CA SER A 205 20.61 13.55 -5.47
C SER A 205 21.20 14.73 -6.23
N THR A 206 22.52 14.76 -6.37
CA THR A 206 23.21 15.80 -7.15
C THR A 206 22.81 15.85 -8.63
N GLU A 207 22.14 14.82 -9.16
CA GLU A 207 21.63 14.78 -10.54
C GLU A 207 20.12 15.08 -10.64
N SER A 208 19.39 15.10 -9.52
CA SER A 208 17.95 15.34 -9.51
C SER A 208 17.46 15.86 -8.16
N ASP A 209 16.78 17.00 -8.20
CA ASP A 209 16.16 17.63 -7.03
C ASP A 209 14.89 16.90 -6.56
N THR A 210 14.28 16.10 -7.44
CA THR A 210 13.07 15.32 -7.14
C THR A 210 13.47 13.98 -6.54
N PRO A 211 12.77 13.47 -5.51
CA PRO A 211 13.14 12.21 -4.88
C PRO A 211 12.71 11.01 -5.72
N THR A 212 13.42 10.77 -6.83
CA THR A 212 13.17 9.70 -7.80
C THR A 212 14.29 8.66 -7.84
N VAL A 213 15.42 8.90 -7.18
CA VAL A 213 16.61 8.03 -7.26
C VAL A 213 16.54 6.93 -6.21
N GLY A 214 16.53 5.66 -6.65
CA GLY A 214 16.74 4.50 -5.77
C GLY A 214 18.23 4.22 -5.51
N LEU A 215 18.52 3.42 -4.48
CA LEU A 215 19.90 3.02 -4.16
C LEU A 215 20.55 2.18 -5.27
N ALA A 216 19.76 1.39 -6.01
CA ALA A 216 20.24 0.65 -7.17
C ALA A 216 20.66 1.60 -8.30
N ASP A 217 19.87 2.64 -8.56
CA ASP A 217 20.16 3.66 -9.58
C ASP A 217 21.43 4.43 -9.23
N TYR A 218 21.61 4.78 -7.95
CA TYR A 218 22.86 5.36 -7.47
C TYR A 218 24.04 4.41 -7.69
N LYS A 219 23.88 3.12 -7.34
CA LYS A 219 24.94 2.11 -7.50
C LYS A 219 25.35 1.94 -8.96
N ALA A 220 24.40 1.98 -9.89
CA ALA A 220 24.67 1.83 -11.32
C ALA A 220 25.54 2.93 -11.91
N ARG A 221 25.55 4.12 -11.29
CA ARG A 221 26.35 5.29 -11.71
C ARG A 221 27.54 5.58 -10.79
N MET A 222 27.89 4.66 -9.88
CA MET A 222 29.09 4.81 -9.06
C MET A 222 30.33 4.86 -9.95
N LYS A 223 31.22 5.81 -9.69
CA LYS A 223 32.48 5.94 -10.42
C LYS A 223 33.44 4.81 -10.07
N GLU A 224 34.35 4.48 -10.98
CA GLU A 224 35.42 3.51 -10.69
C GLU A 224 36.20 3.93 -9.43
N GLY A 225 36.48 2.96 -8.55
CA GLY A 225 37.15 3.21 -7.28
C GLY A 225 36.24 3.73 -6.15
N GLN A 226 34.99 4.11 -6.43
CA GLN A 226 34.04 4.51 -5.39
C GLN A 226 33.58 3.28 -4.58
N LYS A 227 33.81 3.29 -3.26
CA LYS A 227 33.47 2.15 -2.36
C LYS A 227 32.23 2.37 -1.49
N ALA A 228 31.70 3.60 -1.45
CA ALA A 228 30.62 3.99 -0.56
C ALA A 228 29.54 4.79 -1.30
N ILE A 229 28.32 4.78 -0.74
CA ILE A 229 27.24 5.70 -1.12
C ILE A 229 27.40 6.96 -0.27
N TYR A 230 27.69 8.08 -0.93
CA TYR A 230 27.77 9.38 -0.27
C TYR A 230 26.39 10.00 -0.17
N TYR A 231 26.07 10.56 0.99
CA TYR A 231 24.83 11.27 1.24
C TYR A 231 25.09 12.48 2.14
N ILE A 232 24.16 13.44 2.10
CA ILE A 232 24.14 14.59 2.99
C ILE A 232 22.75 14.67 3.64
N ASN A 233 22.70 15.11 4.88
CA ASN A 233 21.47 15.45 5.59
C ASN A 233 21.48 16.94 5.90
N ALA A 234 20.38 17.63 5.62
CA ALA A 234 20.18 19.05 5.91
C ALA A 234 18.67 19.33 6.09
N ASP A 235 18.35 20.45 6.73
CA ASP A 235 16.96 20.82 7.03
C ASP A 235 16.12 21.08 5.77
N THR A 236 16.75 21.47 4.66
CA THR A 236 16.08 21.70 3.38
C THR A 236 16.93 21.22 2.22
N LEU A 237 16.28 20.94 1.08
CA LEU A 237 16.97 20.63 -0.17
C LEU A 237 17.94 21.75 -0.58
N ALA A 238 17.53 23.02 -0.43
CA ALA A 238 18.37 24.17 -0.74
C ALA A 238 19.64 24.21 0.13
N ALA A 239 19.54 23.91 1.42
CA ALA A 239 20.69 23.84 2.31
C ALA A 239 21.62 22.66 1.94
N ALA A 240 21.06 21.49 1.60
CA ALA A 240 21.85 20.35 1.15
C ALA A 240 22.64 20.67 -0.12
N LYS A 241 21.99 21.27 -1.13
CA LYS A 241 22.61 21.59 -2.44
C LYS A 241 23.75 22.61 -2.36
N ASN A 242 23.63 23.59 -1.47
CA ASN A 242 24.62 24.64 -1.29
C ASN A 242 25.61 24.33 -0.17
N SER A 243 25.68 23.08 0.29
CA SER A 243 26.63 22.68 1.33
C SER A 243 28.05 22.65 0.76
N PRO A 244 29.03 23.27 1.43
CA PRO A 244 30.44 23.18 1.04
C PRO A 244 30.98 21.74 0.98
N GLN A 245 30.32 20.79 1.66
CA GLN A 245 30.69 19.37 1.64
C GLN A 245 30.47 18.70 0.27
N LEU A 246 29.75 19.35 -0.66
CA LEU A 246 29.54 18.86 -2.03
C LEU A 246 30.59 19.35 -3.03
N GLU A 247 31.46 20.29 -2.68
CA GLU A 247 32.44 20.92 -3.60
C GLU A 247 33.75 20.12 -3.77
N ILE A 248 33.79 18.85 -3.32
CA ILE A 248 34.98 17.98 -3.30
C ILE A 248 35.06 17.09 -4.55
#